data_AF-A0A1C3NY47-F1
#
_entry.id   AF-A0A1C3NY47-F1
#
_cell.length_a   1.000
_cell.length_b   1.000
_cell.length_c   1.000
_cell.angle_alpha   90.00
_cell.angle_beta   90.00
_cell.angle_gamma   90.00
#
_symmetry.space_group_name_H-M   'P 1'
#
loop_
_entity.id
_entity.type
_entity.pdbx_description
1 polymer ?
#
loop_
_entity_poly.entity_id
_entity_poly.type
_entity_poly.pdbx_seq_one_letter_code
_entity_poly.pdbx_strand_id
1 'polypeptide(L)'
;MGEISCAGSSTIQIRCNLELCREYVESQQAWSDGGEEHSWTAKETSKDIFATVLTASWYKNRYPQYTIGIALSSTFTLFRWDLSSQSLVITQRGPQFPAMKIDSGKFSYHWWNIELQASYRQARQLPLTRENISHLSSEPTVAQVRRLFENLGLQLPANSSDSDIEDIIRQALHDRNPYE
;
A
#
# COMPACT_ATOMS: atom_id res chain seq x y z
N MET A 1 5.80 -1.06 -40.19
CA MET A 1 5.27 -2.07 -39.26
C MET A 1 6.45 -2.69 -38.54
N GLY A 2 6.75 -2.22 -37.34
CA GLY A 2 7.80 -2.77 -36.49
C GLY A 2 7.15 -3.38 -35.26
N GLU A 3 7.14 -4.70 -35.17
CA GLU A 3 6.74 -5.43 -33.98
C GLU A 3 7.82 -5.22 -32.91
N ILE A 4 7.45 -4.57 -31.81
CA ILE A 4 8.25 -4.58 -30.59
C ILE A 4 7.88 -5.88 -29.85
N SER A 5 8.63 -6.93 -30.13
CA SER A 5 8.61 -8.17 -29.36
C SER A 5 9.40 -7.95 -28.06
N CYS A 6 8.70 -7.82 -26.94
CA CYS A 6 9.30 -7.89 -25.61
C CYS A 6 9.19 -9.32 -25.08
N ALA A 7 10.02 -10.23 -25.60
CA ALA A 7 10.32 -11.48 -24.93
C ALA A 7 11.41 -11.23 -23.90
N GLY A 8 11.05 -11.29 -22.62
CA GLY A 8 11.98 -11.17 -21.50
C GLY A 8 11.32 -11.66 -20.22
N SER A 9 11.43 -12.97 -19.98
CA SER A 9 11.12 -13.58 -18.69
C SER A 9 12.21 -13.19 -17.69
N SER A 10 12.19 -11.93 -17.27
CA SER A 10 12.86 -11.44 -16.09
C SER A 10 11.77 -11.21 -15.08
N THR A 11 11.73 -12.00 -14.01
CA THR A 11 10.87 -11.75 -12.85
C THR A 11 11.18 -10.35 -12.34
N ILE A 12 10.40 -9.36 -12.80
CA ILE A 12 10.56 -7.98 -12.35
C ILE A 12 10.33 -8.05 -10.84
N GLN A 13 11.25 -7.56 -10.04
CA GLN A 13 11.11 -7.48 -8.59
C GLN A 13 10.65 -6.07 -8.24
N ILE A 14 9.63 -5.94 -7.38
CA ILE A 14 9.16 -4.69 -6.78
C ILE A 14 10.08 -4.43 -5.60
N ARG A 15 10.58 -3.21 -5.50
CA ARG A 15 11.30 -2.78 -4.31
C ARG A 15 10.54 -1.65 -3.67
N CYS A 16 10.31 -1.73 -2.36
CA CYS A 16 9.91 -0.58 -1.59
C CYS A 16 11.06 0.46 -1.64
N ASN A 17 10.80 1.62 -2.23
CA ASN A 17 11.83 2.64 -2.42
C ASN A 17 12.00 3.47 -1.13
N LEU A 18 13.04 3.16 -0.35
CA LEU A 18 13.35 3.89 0.89
C LEU A 18 13.53 5.39 0.68
N GLU A 19 14.03 5.80 -0.50
CA GLU A 19 14.17 7.22 -0.84
C GLU A 19 12.80 7.89 -1.00
N LEU A 20 11.86 7.20 -1.64
CA LEU A 20 10.49 7.69 -1.77
C LEU A 20 9.79 7.76 -0.39
N CYS A 21 10.07 6.81 0.50
CA CYS A 21 9.60 6.86 1.89
C CYS A 21 10.21 8.07 2.63
N ARG A 22 11.48 8.38 2.41
CA ARG A 22 12.15 9.55 2.99
C ARG A 22 11.52 10.86 2.50
N GLU A 23 11.34 11.00 1.19
CA GLU A 23 10.68 12.18 0.60
C GLU A 23 9.24 12.34 1.11
N TYR A 24 8.50 11.24 1.25
CA TYR A 24 7.16 11.26 1.83
C TYR A 24 7.19 11.78 3.28
N VAL A 25 8.08 11.23 4.13
CA VAL A 25 8.22 11.65 5.53
C VAL A 25 8.58 13.12 5.65
N GLU A 26 9.58 13.59 4.88
CA GLU A 26 9.99 14.99 4.85
C GLU A 26 8.84 15.90 4.44
N SER A 27 8.06 15.49 3.44
CA SER A 27 6.87 16.23 3.06
C SER A 27 5.85 16.27 4.20
N GLN A 28 5.57 15.16 4.89
CA GLN A 28 4.58 15.15 5.98
C GLN A 28 5.02 16.04 7.15
N GLN A 29 6.32 16.01 7.50
CA GLN A 29 6.89 16.83 8.57
C GLN A 29 6.80 18.32 8.25
N ALA A 30 6.99 18.72 6.98
CA ALA A 30 6.87 20.11 6.55
C ALA A 30 5.44 20.68 6.73
N TRP A 31 4.41 19.83 6.76
CA TRP A 31 3.01 20.22 6.93
C TRP A 31 2.44 19.87 8.32
N SER A 32 3.26 19.33 9.24
CA SER A 32 2.83 18.93 10.59
C SER A 32 3.05 20.08 11.58
N ASP A 33 2.02 20.41 12.36
CA ASP A 33 2.08 21.41 13.45
C ASP A 33 2.55 20.77 14.77
N GLY A 34 3.66 20.02 14.75
CA GLY A 34 4.23 19.36 15.94
C GLY A 34 3.56 18.04 16.34
N GLY A 35 2.88 17.36 15.39
CA GLY A 35 2.24 16.07 15.61
C GLY A 35 3.21 14.88 15.60
N GLU A 36 2.66 13.66 15.72
CA GLU A 36 3.40 12.39 15.69
C GLU A 36 4.26 12.21 14.43
N GLU A 37 3.98 12.94 13.34
CA GLU A 37 4.75 12.85 12.10
C GLU A 37 6.23 13.25 12.26
N HIS A 38 6.56 14.01 13.30
CA HIS A 38 7.94 14.37 13.60
C HIS A 38 8.81 13.19 14.01
N SER A 39 8.21 12.12 14.55
CA SER A 39 8.94 10.90 14.89
C SER A 39 9.04 9.92 13.73
N TRP A 40 8.30 10.16 12.63
CA TRP A 40 8.25 9.21 11.52
C TRP A 40 9.59 9.09 10.83
N THR A 41 9.97 7.85 10.56
CA THR A 41 11.17 7.55 9.78
C THR A 41 10.83 6.82 8.48
N ALA A 42 11.67 6.98 7.46
CA ALA A 42 11.52 6.25 6.20
C ALA A 42 11.48 4.73 6.41
N LYS A 43 12.19 4.23 7.44
CA LYS A 43 12.21 2.80 7.80
C LYS A 43 10.85 2.35 8.34
N GLU A 44 10.24 3.11 9.25
CA GLU A 44 8.90 2.81 9.79
C GLU A 44 7.84 2.92 8.70
N THR A 45 7.85 3.97 7.88
CA THR A 45 6.92 4.09 6.73
C THR A 45 7.06 2.92 5.77
N SER A 46 8.28 2.42 5.55
CA SER A 46 8.48 1.20 4.76
C SER A 46 7.82 -0.01 5.42
N LYS A 47 7.97 -0.20 6.75
CA LYS A 47 7.28 -1.26 7.49
C LYS A 47 5.76 -1.14 7.36
N ASP A 48 5.18 0.05 7.43
CA ASP A 48 3.73 0.28 7.27
C ASP A 48 3.21 -0.21 5.91
N ILE A 49 3.99 0.02 4.84
CA ILE A 49 3.66 -0.46 3.49
C ILE A 49 3.66 -2.00 3.47
N PHE A 50 4.70 -2.63 4.04
CA PHE A 50 4.76 -4.10 4.12
C PHE A 50 3.65 -4.68 5.00
N ALA A 51 3.31 -4.04 6.12
CA ALA A 51 2.21 -4.43 6.99
C ALA A 51 0.88 -4.37 6.24
N THR A 52 0.62 -3.30 5.49
CA THR A 52 -0.58 -3.17 4.63
C THR A 52 -0.67 -4.30 3.61
N VAL A 53 0.43 -4.63 2.94
CA VAL A 53 0.47 -5.75 1.98
C VAL A 53 0.20 -7.09 2.67
N LEU A 54 0.77 -7.31 3.85
CA LEU A 54 0.54 -8.51 4.65
C LEU A 54 -0.92 -8.62 5.09
N THR A 55 -1.51 -7.55 5.63
CA THR A 55 -2.92 -7.49 6.04
C THR A 55 -3.84 -7.86 4.87
N ALA A 56 -3.67 -7.22 3.71
CA ALA A 56 -4.49 -7.52 2.54
C ALA A 56 -4.34 -8.98 2.07
N SER A 57 -3.10 -9.51 2.06
CA SER A 57 -2.84 -10.91 1.71
C SER A 57 -3.48 -11.87 2.71
N TRP A 58 -3.42 -11.55 4.00
CA TRP A 58 -4.01 -12.33 5.08
C TRP A 58 -5.54 -12.38 4.99
N TYR A 59 -6.19 -11.24 4.76
CA TYR A 59 -7.65 -11.17 4.56
C TYR A 59 -8.06 -11.88 3.27
N LYS A 60 -7.33 -11.69 2.16
CA LYS A 60 -7.64 -12.34 0.88
C LYS A 60 -7.53 -13.87 0.96
N ASN A 61 -6.58 -14.40 1.74
CA ASN A 61 -6.46 -15.84 1.99
C ASN A 61 -7.71 -16.38 2.73
N ARG A 62 -8.17 -15.68 3.78
CA ARG A 62 -9.30 -16.14 4.63
C ARG A 62 -10.68 -15.93 4.02
N TYR A 63 -10.81 -14.87 3.24
CA TYR A 63 -12.07 -14.50 2.61
C TYR A 63 -11.86 -14.43 1.09
N PRO A 64 -11.69 -15.58 0.40
CA PRO A 64 -11.41 -15.60 -1.03
C PRO A 64 -12.44 -14.86 -1.89
N GLN A 65 -13.68 -14.77 -1.40
CA GLN A 65 -14.79 -14.06 -2.03
C GLN A 65 -14.60 -12.52 -2.05
N TYR A 66 -13.75 -11.96 -1.19
CA TYR A 66 -13.48 -10.53 -1.19
C TYR A 66 -12.58 -10.15 -2.37
N THR A 67 -12.94 -9.09 -3.06
CA THR A 67 -12.09 -8.50 -4.10
C THR A 67 -11.14 -7.52 -3.43
N ILE A 68 -9.89 -7.94 -3.26
CA ILE A 68 -8.83 -7.13 -2.65
C ILE A 68 -7.72 -7.00 -3.69
N GLY A 69 -7.35 -5.77 -4.01
CA GLY A 69 -6.26 -5.44 -4.91
C GLY A 69 -5.33 -4.42 -4.26
N ILE A 70 -4.03 -4.57 -4.48
CA ILE A 70 -3.02 -3.60 -4.09
C ILE A 70 -2.18 -3.28 -5.31
N ALA A 71 -1.88 -2.00 -5.51
CA ALA A 71 -0.89 -1.54 -6.46
C ALA A 71 0.10 -0.60 -5.76
N LEU A 72 1.38 -0.70 -6.13
CA LEU A 72 2.45 0.15 -5.62
C LEU A 72 2.87 1.14 -6.70
N SER A 73 2.75 2.43 -6.39
CA SER A 73 3.19 3.52 -7.26
C SER A 73 4.67 3.84 -7.02
N SER A 74 5.35 4.34 -8.06
CA SER A 74 6.72 4.89 -7.95
C SER A 74 6.75 6.34 -7.47
N THR A 75 5.58 6.95 -7.25
CA THR A 75 5.40 8.30 -6.72
C THR A 75 4.39 8.26 -5.57
N PHE A 76 4.46 9.25 -4.67
CA PHE A 76 3.44 9.45 -3.64
C PHE A 76 2.54 10.66 -3.98
N THR A 77 1.41 10.71 -3.30
CA THR A 77 0.45 11.81 -3.35
C THR A 77 0.32 12.43 -1.96
N LEU A 78 -0.02 13.72 -1.91
CA LEU A 78 -0.37 14.39 -0.64
C LEU A 78 -1.83 14.16 -0.25
N PHE A 79 -2.65 13.68 -1.20
CA PHE A 79 -4.06 13.37 -0.97
C PHE A 79 -4.25 11.91 -0.59
N ARG A 80 -5.17 11.68 0.33
CA ARG A 80 -5.79 10.37 0.58
C ARG A 80 -7.18 10.40 -0.02
N TRP A 81 -7.51 9.35 -0.77
CA TRP A 81 -8.80 9.21 -1.43
C TRP A 81 -9.53 8.00 -0.85
N ASP A 82 -10.79 8.19 -0.48
CA ASP A 82 -11.73 7.12 -0.21
C ASP A 82 -12.85 7.20 -1.25
N LEU A 83 -12.90 6.20 -2.13
CA LEU A 83 -13.84 6.15 -3.24
C LEU A 83 -14.80 4.98 -3.03
N SER A 84 -16.08 5.30 -2.95
CA SER A 84 -17.19 4.33 -2.83
C SER A 84 -18.20 4.56 -3.96
N SER A 85 -19.18 3.68 -4.11
CA SER A 85 -20.29 3.88 -5.08
C SER A 85 -21.15 5.13 -4.80
N GLN A 86 -21.05 5.71 -3.60
CA GLN A 86 -21.89 6.83 -3.17
C GLN A 86 -21.15 8.16 -3.16
N SER A 87 -19.84 8.16 -2.90
CA SER A 87 -19.07 9.40 -2.82
C SER A 87 -17.57 9.16 -2.90
N LEU A 88 -16.86 10.23 -3.25
CA LEU A 88 -15.41 10.37 -3.11
C LEU A 88 -15.15 11.32 -1.94
N VAL A 89 -14.34 10.87 -0.97
CA VAL A 89 -13.79 11.71 0.09
C VAL A 89 -12.30 11.91 -0.19
N ILE A 90 -11.87 13.17 -0.23
CA ILE A 90 -10.47 13.56 -0.38
C ILE A 90 -10.05 14.22 0.92
N THR A 91 -8.97 13.71 1.52
CA THR A 91 -8.35 14.30 2.70
C THR A 91 -6.89 14.59 2.40
N GLN A 92 -6.36 15.62 3.04
CA GLN A 92 -4.95 15.92 3.08
C GLN A 92 -4.61 16.22 4.54
N ARG A 93 -3.41 15.85 4.97
CA ARG A 93 -2.97 16.13 6.34
C ARG A 93 -2.64 17.61 6.52
N GLY A 94 -3.03 18.16 7.67
CA GLY A 94 -2.81 19.54 8.06
C GLY A 94 -4.14 20.26 8.37
N PRO A 95 -4.23 21.07 9.43
CA PRO A 95 -5.48 21.73 9.84
C PRO A 95 -6.03 22.71 8.79
N GLN A 96 -5.18 23.18 7.88
CA GLN A 96 -5.53 24.08 6.78
C GLN A 96 -6.24 23.39 5.60
N PHE A 97 -6.29 22.05 5.59
CA PHE A 97 -6.87 21.28 4.48
C PHE A 97 -8.13 20.53 4.93
N PRO A 98 -9.32 21.16 4.85
CA PRO A 98 -10.56 20.48 5.21
C PRO A 98 -10.83 19.29 4.26
N ALA A 99 -11.45 18.25 4.79
CA ALA A 99 -11.91 17.12 3.99
C ALA A 99 -12.92 17.58 2.93
N MET A 100 -12.73 17.13 1.69
CA MET A 100 -13.65 17.38 0.59
C MET A 100 -14.47 16.13 0.31
N LYS A 101 -15.81 16.26 0.26
CA LYS A 101 -16.70 15.19 -0.18
C LYS A 101 -17.34 15.56 -1.51
N ILE A 102 -17.33 14.63 -2.45
CA ILE A 102 -18.00 14.74 -3.74
C ILE A 102 -18.97 13.56 -3.88
N ASP A 103 -20.28 13.84 -3.89
CA ASP A 103 -21.30 12.81 -4.05
C ASP A 103 -21.29 12.22 -5.47
N SER A 104 -21.69 10.96 -5.59
CA SER A 104 -21.86 10.29 -6.88
C SER A 104 -22.94 10.97 -7.74
N GLY A 105 -22.81 10.85 -9.06
CA GLY A 105 -23.67 11.55 -10.02
C GLY A 105 -23.25 12.99 -10.31
N LYS A 106 -22.31 13.58 -9.54
CA LYS A 106 -21.65 14.83 -9.93
C LYS A 106 -20.63 14.58 -11.03
N PHE A 107 -20.49 15.55 -11.94
CA PHE A 107 -19.56 15.43 -13.05
C PHE A 107 -18.10 15.30 -12.59
N SER A 108 -17.71 16.05 -11.55
CA SER A 108 -16.38 15.96 -10.94
C SER A 108 -16.08 14.58 -10.34
N TYR A 109 -17.09 13.89 -9.78
CA TYR A 109 -16.93 12.52 -9.28
C TYR A 109 -16.51 11.57 -10.41
N HIS A 110 -17.13 11.69 -11.59
CA HIS A 110 -16.84 10.82 -12.72
C HIS A 110 -15.40 10.98 -13.22
N TRP A 111 -14.90 12.23 -13.30
CA TRP A 111 -13.51 12.51 -13.66
C TRP A 111 -12.52 11.89 -12.68
N TRP A 112 -12.73 12.10 -11.38
CA TRP A 112 -11.85 11.51 -10.37
C TRP A 112 -11.89 9.99 -10.35
N ASN A 113 -13.07 9.40 -10.57
CA ASN A 113 -13.17 7.94 -10.70
C ASN A 113 -12.32 7.42 -11.88
N ILE A 114 -12.39 8.07 -13.05
CA ILE A 114 -11.55 7.68 -14.20
C ILE A 114 -10.07 7.83 -13.87
N GLU A 115 -9.67 8.96 -13.28
CA GLU A 115 -8.28 9.25 -12.94
C GLU A 115 -7.70 8.26 -11.92
N LEU A 116 -8.44 7.97 -10.85
CA LEU A 116 -8.00 7.02 -9.82
C LEU A 116 -7.91 5.59 -10.38
N GLN A 117 -8.82 5.21 -11.28
CA GLN A 117 -8.73 3.93 -11.99
C GLN A 117 -7.53 3.88 -12.94
N ALA A 118 -7.21 4.98 -13.62
CA ALA A 118 -6.03 5.07 -14.47
C ALA A 118 -4.74 4.96 -13.64
N SER A 119 -4.66 5.71 -12.53
CA SER A 119 -3.57 5.66 -11.57
C SER A 119 -3.33 4.24 -11.04
N TYR A 120 -4.40 3.54 -10.62
CA TYR A 120 -4.31 2.14 -10.19
C TYR A 120 -3.77 1.20 -11.28
N ARG A 121 -4.21 1.37 -12.54
CA ARG A 121 -3.75 0.55 -13.67
C ARG A 121 -2.29 0.82 -14.07
N GLN A 122 -1.83 2.06 -13.89
CA GLN A 122 -0.45 2.46 -14.17
C GLN A 122 0.51 2.07 -13.04
N ALA A 123 0.01 1.99 -11.81
CA ALA A 123 0.75 1.48 -10.68
C ALA A 123 1.01 -0.02 -10.81
N ARG A 124 2.03 -0.51 -10.11
CA ARG A 124 2.44 -1.90 -10.18
C ARG A 124 1.57 -2.76 -9.27
N GLN A 125 0.65 -3.51 -9.86
CA GLN A 125 -0.28 -4.38 -9.14
C GLN A 125 0.44 -5.59 -8.53
N LEU A 126 0.12 -5.89 -7.27
CA LEU A 126 0.58 -7.09 -6.57
C LEU A 126 -0.29 -8.28 -6.96
N PRO A 127 0.32 -9.42 -7.32
CA PRO A 127 -0.43 -10.61 -7.70
C PRO A 127 -0.95 -11.34 -6.45
N LEU A 128 -2.01 -10.81 -5.81
CA LEU A 128 -2.66 -11.42 -4.63
C LEU A 128 -3.52 -12.65 -5.02
N THR A 129 -2.96 -13.57 -5.79
CA THR A 129 -3.61 -14.82 -6.19
C THR A 129 -3.55 -15.85 -5.07
N ARG A 130 -4.41 -16.88 -5.14
CA ARG A 130 -4.45 -17.95 -4.13
C ARG A 130 -3.11 -18.64 -4.00
N GLU A 131 -2.44 -18.90 -5.12
CA GLU A 131 -1.16 -19.59 -5.21
C GLU A 131 -0.05 -18.81 -4.47
N ASN A 132 -0.08 -17.47 -4.57
CA ASN A 132 0.94 -16.63 -3.96
C ASN A 132 0.76 -16.46 -2.44
N ILE A 133 -0.46 -16.63 -1.92
CA ILE A 133 -0.80 -16.32 -0.52
C ILE A 133 -1.25 -17.53 0.32
N SER A 134 -1.44 -18.71 -0.27
CA SER A 134 -2.06 -19.87 0.41
C SER A 134 -1.27 -20.43 1.59
N HIS A 135 0.02 -20.11 1.72
CA HIS A 135 0.88 -20.61 2.79
C HIS A 135 0.77 -19.82 4.11
N LEU A 136 -0.02 -18.75 4.17
CA LEU A 136 -0.22 -17.96 5.40
C LEU A 136 -1.15 -18.68 6.39
N SER A 137 -0.68 -18.90 7.62
CA SER A 137 -1.47 -19.38 8.78
C SER A 137 -2.24 -18.24 9.46
N SER A 138 -3.14 -18.56 10.42
CA SER A 138 -3.84 -17.60 11.33
C SER A 138 -2.89 -16.58 11.91
N GLU A 139 -1.80 -17.08 12.51
CA GLU A 139 -0.65 -16.30 12.96
C GLU A 139 0.54 -16.68 12.06
N PRO A 140 0.88 -15.86 11.05
CA PRO A 140 2.01 -16.10 10.17
C PRO A 140 3.34 -15.98 10.91
N THR A 141 4.24 -16.91 10.66
CA THR A 141 5.64 -16.85 11.10
C THR A 141 6.46 -15.91 10.22
N VAL A 142 7.62 -15.45 10.71
CA VAL A 142 8.60 -14.67 9.93
C VAL A 142 8.94 -15.34 8.59
N ALA A 143 9.14 -16.65 8.58
CA ALA A 143 9.44 -17.41 7.36
C ALA A 143 8.30 -17.38 6.34
N GLN A 144 7.04 -17.50 6.79
CA GLN A 144 5.87 -17.42 5.92
C GLN A 144 5.71 -16.02 5.32
N VAL A 145 5.99 -14.97 6.09
CA VAL A 145 5.91 -13.57 5.62
C VAL A 145 7.02 -13.25 4.62
N ARG A 146 8.26 -13.69 4.85
CA ARG A 146 9.35 -13.54 3.87
C ARG A 146 8.99 -14.22 2.54
N ARG A 147 8.52 -15.47 2.62
CA ARG A 147 8.06 -16.24 1.44
C ARG A 147 6.89 -15.57 0.73
N LEU A 148 5.96 -14.95 1.46
CA LEU A 148 4.87 -14.19 0.88
C LEU A 148 5.42 -13.05 0.02
N PHE A 149 6.30 -12.22 0.58
CA PHE A 149 6.85 -11.09 -0.16
C PHE A 149 7.68 -11.55 -1.36
N GLU A 150 8.45 -12.63 -1.25
CA GLU A 150 9.13 -13.26 -2.40
C GLU A 150 8.14 -13.71 -3.49
N ASN A 151 7.06 -14.40 -3.15
CA ASN A 151 6.02 -14.83 -4.10
C ASN A 151 5.32 -13.66 -4.78
N LEU A 152 5.10 -12.56 -4.05
CA LEU A 152 4.56 -11.32 -4.59
C LEU A 152 5.58 -10.53 -5.43
N GLY A 153 6.83 -11.00 -5.47
CA GLY A 153 7.95 -10.30 -6.08
C GLY A 153 8.25 -8.97 -5.40
N LEU A 154 7.98 -8.83 -4.10
CA LEU A 154 8.24 -7.63 -3.30
C LEU A 154 9.49 -7.84 -2.44
N GLN A 155 10.56 -7.14 -2.75
CA GLN A 155 11.83 -7.22 -2.04
C GLN A 155 11.79 -6.45 -0.73
N LEU A 156 12.03 -7.17 0.36
CA LEU A 156 12.37 -6.57 1.65
C LEU A 156 13.67 -5.76 1.55
N PRO A 157 13.82 -4.69 2.35
CA PRO A 157 15.10 -4.00 2.52
C PRO A 157 16.25 -4.99 2.85
N ALA A 158 17.43 -4.75 2.27
CA ALA A 158 18.57 -5.70 2.32
C ALA A 158 19.04 -6.08 3.74
N ASN A 159 18.65 -5.31 4.76
CA ASN A 159 19.02 -5.51 6.17
C ASN A 159 17.80 -5.74 7.07
N SER A 160 16.66 -6.17 6.52
CA SER A 160 15.48 -6.51 7.33
C SER A 160 15.75 -7.71 8.23
N SER A 161 15.90 -7.43 9.52
CA SER A 161 16.05 -8.43 10.57
C SER A 161 14.74 -9.17 10.82
N ASP A 162 14.79 -10.30 11.53
CA ASP A 162 13.57 -11.01 11.91
C ASP A 162 12.67 -10.17 12.83
N SER A 163 13.27 -9.36 13.70
CA SER A 163 12.53 -8.38 14.53
C SER A 163 11.78 -7.34 13.67
N ASP A 164 12.35 -6.91 12.54
CA ASP A 164 11.63 -6.01 11.62
C ASP A 164 10.41 -6.69 11.00
N ILE A 165 10.48 -8.01 10.75
CA ILE A 165 9.34 -8.78 10.22
C ILE A 165 8.30 -9.05 11.31
N GLU A 166 8.73 -9.29 12.55
CA GLU A 166 7.82 -9.41 13.70
C GLU A 166 7.04 -8.12 13.94
N ASP A 167 7.67 -6.95 13.78
CA ASP A 167 6.98 -5.67 13.83
C ASP A 167 5.92 -5.55 12.74
N ILE A 168 6.25 -5.94 11.50
CA ILE A 168 5.31 -5.95 10.38
C ILE A 168 4.12 -6.87 10.67
N ILE A 169 4.35 -8.06 11.25
CA ILE A 169 3.28 -8.99 11.63
C ILE A 169 2.38 -8.38 12.70
N ARG A 170 2.99 -7.79 13.74
CA ARG A 170 2.27 -7.13 14.83
C ARG A 170 1.37 -6.01 14.31
N GLN A 171 1.93 -5.12 13.50
CA GLN A 171 1.20 -4.02 12.89
C GLN A 171 0.07 -4.52 11.97
N ALA A 172 0.32 -5.57 11.20
CA ALA A 172 -0.66 -6.07 10.23
C ALA A 172 -1.88 -6.73 10.88
N LEU A 173 -1.71 -7.39 12.04
CA LEU A 173 -2.72 -8.29 12.62
C LEU A 173 -3.18 -7.90 14.03
N HIS A 174 -2.38 -7.14 14.76
CA HIS A 174 -2.58 -6.88 16.19
C HIS A 174 -2.68 -5.38 16.54
N ASP A 175 -2.56 -4.49 15.56
CA ASP A 175 -2.81 -3.07 15.79
C ASP A 175 -4.28 -2.84 16.18
N ARG A 176 -4.46 -1.94 17.15
CA ARG A 176 -5.79 -1.60 17.66
C ARG A 176 -6.60 -0.94 16.56
N ASN A 177 -7.88 -1.32 16.45
CA ASN A 177 -8.82 -0.60 15.62
C ASN A 177 -8.95 0.85 16.15
N PRO A 178 -8.57 1.88 15.37
CA PRO A 178 -8.59 3.27 15.84
C PRO A 178 -10.02 3.83 15.99
N TYR A 179 -11.04 3.06 15.62
CA TYR A 179 -12.45 3.43 15.71
C TYR A 179 -13.22 2.65 16.78
N GLU A 180 -12.53 1.79 17.54
CA GLU A 180 -13.06 1.08 18.72
C GLU A 180 -12.65 1.74 20.04
#